data_AF-A0A356TIK7-F1
#
_entry.id   AF-A0A356TIK7-F1
#
_cell.length_a   1.000
_cell.length_b   1.000
_cell.length_c   1.000
_cell.angle_alpha   90.00
_cell.angle_beta   90.00
_cell.angle_gamma   90.00
#
_symmetry.space_group_name_H-M   'P 1'
#
loop_
_entity.id
_entity.type
_entity.pdbx_description
1 polymer ?
#
loop_
_entity_poly.entity_id
_entity_poly.type
_entity_poly.pdbx_seq_one_letter_code
_entity_poly.pdbx_strand_id
1 'polypeptide(L)'
;KREASEEGPSDGKGQAKDLGHLLDGLREEIGQLAAQMEASDTERPPAKELARIKEAIEELQLTKFEPIVDSAPRVQVKYGMGAFAEIFGPFSSAERSVNRAWSALVDAHFPEARDSMKSAADSLTEAHAVLDR
;
A
#
# COMPACT_ATOMS: atom_id res chain seq x y z
N LYS A 1 -50.93 -1.30 -27.78
CA LYS A 1 -49.53 -1.52 -28.20
C LYS A 1 -48.66 -1.15 -27.02
N ARG A 2 -47.86 -2.10 -26.54
CA ARG A 2 -46.82 -1.89 -25.53
C ARG A 2 -45.74 -0.99 -26.12
N GLU A 3 -45.12 -0.17 -25.30
CA GLU A 3 -43.66 -0.01 -25.27
C GLU A 3 -43.30 0.75 -24.00
N ALA A 4 -42.91 -0.04 -23.00
CA ALA A 4 -42.02 0.41 -21.94
C ALA A 4 -40.66 0.68 -22.59
N SER A 5 -40.03 1.79 -22.23
CA SER A 5 -38.60 1.96 -22.43
C SER A 5 -37.99 2.10 -21.05
N GLU A 6 -37.31 1.04 -20.66
CA GLU A 6 -36.54 0.91 -19.42
C GLU A 6 -35.33 1.84 -19.49
N GLU A 7 -35.28 2.84 -18.62
CA GLU A 7 -34.02 3.49 -18.25
C GLU A 7 -33.42 2.68 -17.09
N GLY A 8 -32.59 1.68 -17.45
CA GLY A 8 -31.73 0.97 -16.51
C GLY A 8 -30.60 1.89 -16.01
N PRO A 9 -30.12 1.70 -14.76
CA PRO A 9 -29.15 2.61 -14.17
C PRO A 9 -27.81 2.53 -14.88
N SER A 10 -27.28 3.72 -15.17
CA SER A 10 -25.93 4.00 -15.66
C SER A 10 -24.90 3.24 -14.81
N ASP A 11 -24.31 2.20 -15.42
CA ASP A 11 -23.15 1.48 -14.88
C ASP A 11 -22.00 2.47 -14.71
N GLY A 12 -21.79 2.90 -13.47
CA GLY A 12 -20.59 3.60 -13.03
C GLY A 12 -19.37 2.71 -13.16
N LYS A 13 -18.85 2.55 -14.38
CA LYS A 13 -17.53 1.98 -14.67
C LYS A 13 -16.44 2.98 -14.29
N GLY A 14 -16.36 3.33 -13.00
CA GLY A 14 -15.08 3.71 -12.42
C GLY A 14 -14.20 2.45 -12.50
N GLN A 15 -13.06 2.53 -13.19
CA GLN A 15 -12.11 1.44 -13.30
C GLN A 15 -11.76 0.94 -11.90
N ALA A 16 -12.42 -0.14 -11.48
CA ALA A 16 -12.06 -0.89 -10.30
C ALA A 16 -10.68 -1.47 -10.58
N LYS A 17 -9.62 -0.78 -10.16
CA LYS A 17 -8.27 -1.33 -10.22
C LYS A 17 -8.31 -2.67 -9.48
N ASP A 18 -7.84 -3.71 -10.16
CA ASP A 18 -7.75 -5.05 -9.58
C ASP A 18 -6.86 -4.99 -8.33
N LEU A 19 -7.27 -5.65 -7.24
CA LEU A 19 -6.52 -5.64 -5.98
C LEU A 19 -5.08 -6.07 -6.21
N GLY A 20 -4.84 -7.09 -7.05
CA GLY A 20 -3.50 -7.56 -7.36
C GLY A 20 -2.62 -6.46 -7.93
N HIS A 21 -3.12 -5.72 -8.92
CA HIS A 21 -2.38 -4.60 -9.51
C HIS A 21 -2.14 -3.46 -8.50
N LEU A 22 -3.10 -3.18 -7.60
CA LEU A 22 -2.92 -2.18 -6.55
C LEU A 22 -1.84 -2.59 -5.54
N LEU A 23 -1.89 -3.84 -5.06
CA LEU A 23 -0.92 -4.37 -4.10
C LEU A 23 0.47 -4.50 -4.72
N ASP A 24 0.56 -4.92 -5.97
CA ASP A 24 1.84 -5.02 -6.68
C ASP A 24 2.50 -3.65 -6.83
N GLY A 25 1.75 -2.63 -7.27
CA GLY A 25 2.26 -1.27 -7.36
C GLY A 25 2.70 -0.69 -6.01
N LEU A 26 1.91 -0.90 -4.95
CA LEU A 26 2.30 -0.47 -3.60
C LEU A 26 3.56 -1.20 -3.11
N ARG A 27 3.65 -2.51 -3.33
CA ARG A 27 4.80 -3.35 -2.98
C ARG A 27 6.06 -2.89 -3.70
N GLU A 28 5.99 -2.63 -5.00
CA GLU A 28 7.12 -2.17 -5.80
C GLU A 28 7.64 -0.81 -5.31
N GLU A 29 6.74 0.16 -5.10
CA GLU A 29 7.14 1.50 -4.65
C GLU A 29 7.75 1.49 -3.23
N ILE A 30 7.15 0.76 -2.29
CA ILE A 30 7.70 0.60 -0.94
C ILE A 30 9.02 -0.17 -0.97
N GLY A 31 9.13 -1.22 -1.78
CA GLY A 31 10.37 -1.98 -1.95
C GLY A 31 11.51 -1.13 -2.50
N GLN A 32 11.23 -0.26 -3.49
CA GLN A 32 12.21 0.68 -4.04
C GLN A 32 12.68 1.68 -2.99
N LEU A 33 11.77 2.27 -2.20
CA LEU A 33 12.14 3.19 -1.13
C LEU A 33 12.94 2.50 -0.02
N ALA A 34 12.52 1.30 0.41
CA ALA A 34 13.25 0.52 1.40
C ALA A 34 14.68 0.21 0.93
N ALA A 35 14.85 -0.24 -0.32
CA ALA A 35 16.15 -0.51 -0.91
C ALA A 35 17.01 0.76 -1.03
N GLN A 36 16.42 1.90 -1.40
CA GLN A 36 17.12 3.19 -1.43
C GLN A 36 17.63 3.57 -0.04
N MET A 37 16.81 3.41 1.00
CA MET A 37 17.20 3.71 2.38
C MET A 37 18.26 2.75 2.91
N GLU A 38 18.19 1.47 2.55
CA GLU A 38 19.17 0.45 2.94
C GLU A 38 20.54 0.66 2.27
N ALA A 39 20.56 1.15 1.02
CA ALA A 39 21.79 1.51 0.31
C ALA A 39 22.48 2.77 0.86
N SER A 40 21.84 3.52 1.76
CA SER A 40 22.44 4.68 2.40
C SER A 40 23.40 4.22 3.50
N ASP A 41 24.71 4.32 3.24
CA ASP A 41 25.78 3.97 4.19
C ASP A 41 25.90 4.94 5.40
N THR A 42 24.93 5.86 5.56
CA THR A 42 24.92 6.87 6.61
C THR A 42 23.73 6.69 7.54
N GLU A 43 23.97 6.77 8.84
CA GLU A 43 22.92 6.88 9.85
C GLU A 43 22.17 8.22 9.77
N ARG A 44 22.73 9.20 9.05
CA ARG A 44 22.15 10.52 8.88
C ARG A 44 22.33 11.01 7.45
N PRO A 45 21.38 10.72 6.56
CA PRO A 45 21.38 11.24 5.20
C PRO A 45 21.34 12.78 5.19
N PRO A 46 21.80 13.42 4.10
CA PRO A 46 21.63 14.84 3.90
C PRO A 46 20.15 15.27 4.06
N ALA A 47 19.91 16.45 4.63
CA ALA A 47 18.54 16.93 4.91
C ALA A 47 17.62 16.93 3.67
N LYS A 48 18.18 17.20 2.48
CA LYS A 48 17.46 17.15 1.21
C LYS A 48 16.98 15.73 0.87
N GLU A 49 17.78 14.71 1.17
CA GLU A 49 17.43 13.31 0.96
C GLU A 49 16.33 12.87 1.94
N LEU A 50 16.46 13.23 3.21
CA LEU A 50 15.43 12.98 4.23
C LEU A 50 14.09 13.60 3.84
N ALA A 51 14.09 14.85 3.39
CA ALA A 51 12.88 15.54 2.93
C ALA A 51 12.23 14.80 1.76
N ARG A 52 13.02 14.39 0.76
CA ARG A 52 12.52 13.64 -0.40
C ARG A 52 11.90 12.29 0.00
N ILE A 53 12.54 11.54 0.90
CA ILE A 53 12.04 10.24 1.35
C ILE A 53 10.73 10.44 2.14
N LYS A 54 10.67 11.44 3.01
CA LYS A 54 9.47 11.79 3.76
C LYS A 54 8.31 12.15 2.84
N GLU A 55 8.53 13.01 1.85
CA GLU A 55 7.51 13.39 0.85
C GLU A 55 7.01 12.17 0.06
N ALA A 56 7.90 11.25 -0.32
CA ALA A 56 7.52 10.02 -0.99
C ALA A 56 6.63 9.12 -0.11
N ILE A 57 6.95 9.00 1.19
CA ILE A 57 6.12 8.25 2.13
C ILE A 57 4.74 8.91 2.33
N GLU A 58 4.68 10.25 2.40
CA GLU A 58 3.42 10.99 2.49
C GLU A 58 2.53 10.73 1.27
N GLU A 59 3.11 10.77 0.07
CA GLU A 59 2.38 10.47 -1.16
C GLU A 59 1.83 9.03 -1.19
N LEU A 60 2.62 8.06 -0.73
CA LEU A 60 2.17 6.66 -0.60
C LEU A 60 0.96 6.54 0.34
N GLN A 61 1.05 7.15 1.52
CA GLN A 61 -0.02 7.15 2.52
C GLN A 61 -1.30 7.77 1.96
N LEU A 62 -1.18 8.88 1.22
CA LEU A 62 -2.33 9.62 0.68
C LEU A 62 -2.98 8.95 -0.52
N THR A 63 -2.22 8.25 -1.36
CA THR A 63 -2.72 7.85 -2.69
C THR A 63 -2.82 6.35 -2.93
N LYS A 64 -2.10 5.51 -2.18
CA LYS A 64 -1.99 4.08 -2.49
C LYS A 64 -2.73 3.18 -1.51
N PHE A 65 -2.82 3.55 -0.23
CA PHE A 65 -3.49 2.72 0.77
C PHE A 65 -5.01 2.73 0.63
N GLU A 66 -5.64 3.90 0.47
CA GLU A 66 -7.10 4.04 0.39
C GLU A 66 -7.73 3.19 -0.72
N PRO A 67 -7.22 3.17 -1.98
CA PRO A 67 -7.79 2.31 -3.02
C PRO A 67 -7.76 0.81 -2.69
N ILE A 68 -6.79 0.34 -1.90
CA ILE A 68 -6.71 -1.06 -1.47
C ILE A 68 -7.74 -1.34 -0.39
N VAL A 69 -7.88 -0.44 0.58
CA VAL A 69 -8.92 -0.52 1.62
C VAL A 69 -10.31 -0.55 0.99
N ASP A 70 -10.57 0.28 -0.01
CA ASP A 70 -11.86 0.32 -0.74
C ASP A 70 -12.17 -0.98 -1.49
N SER A 71 -11.15 -1.78 -1.81
CA SER A 71 -11.34 -3.08 -2.45
C SER A 71 -11.77 -4.19 -1.47
N ALA A 72 -11.64 -3.98 -0.15
CA ALA A 72 -11.88 -4.98 0.90
C ALA A 72 -13.22 -5.72 0.78
N PRO A 73 -14.38 -5.07 0.57
CA PRO A 73 -15.66 -5.77 0.45
C PRO A 73 -15.69 -6.75 -0.72
N ARG A 74 -15.05 -6.40 -1.84
CA ARG A 74 -14.99 -7.27 -3.03
C ARG A 74 -14.12 -8.50 -2.78
N VAL A 75 -13.04 -8.33 -2.03
CA VAL A 75 -12.14 -9.42 -1.63
C VAL A 75 -12.86 -10.42 -0.73
N GLN A 76 -13.60 -9.92 0.26
CA GLN A 76 -14.42 -10.76 1.15
C GLN A 76 -15.46 -11.56 0.37
N VAL A 77 -16.16 -10.93 -0.59
CA VAL A 77 -17.16 -11.61 -1.42
C VAL A 77 -16.52 -12.63 -2.36
N LYS A 78 -15.38 -12.30 -2.98
CA LYS A 78 -14.74 -13.15 -4.01
C LYS A 78 -13.96 -14.32 -3.41
N TYR A 79 -13.23 -14.10 -2.33
CA TYR A 79 -12.26 -15.07 -1.77
C TYR A 79 -12.64 -15.56 -0.36
N GLY A 80 -13.68 -14.99 0.25
CA GLY A 80 -14.11 -15.34 1.61
C GLY A 80 -13.25 -14.73 2.72
N MET A 81 -13.67 -14.97 3.96
CA MET A 81 -13.04 -14.35 5.15
C MET A 81 -11.61 -14.84 5.45
N GLY A 82 -11.29 -16.09 5.07
CA GLY A 82 -9.95 -16.64 5.28
C GLY A 82 -8.90 -15.90 4.45
N ALA A 83 -9.11 -15.84 3.13
CA ALA A 83 -8.24 -15.10 2.22
C ALA A 83 -8.21 -13.60 2.54
N PHE A 84 -9.35 -13.02 2.95
CA PHE A 84 -9.38 -11.63 3.42
C PHE A 84 -8.41 -11.40 4.58
N ALA A 85 -8.43 -12.25 5.61
CA ALA A 85 -7.53 -12.13 6.76
C ALA A 85 -6.06 -12.34 6.37
N GLU A 86 -5.78 -13.30 5.48
CA GLU A 86 -4.42 -13.57 4.98
C GLU A 86 -3.84 -12.40 4.17
N ILE A 87 -4.68 -11.64 3.45
CA ILE A 87 -4.24 -10.48 2.68
C ILE A 87 -4.16 -9.23 3.56
N PHE A 88 -5.25 -8.91 4.26
CA PHE A 88 -5.37 -7.64 4.99
C PHE A 88 -4.60 -7.61 6.30
N GLY A 89 -4.29 -8.76 6.90
CA GLY A 89 -3.43 -8.84 8.09
C GLY A 89 -2.03 -8.27 7.83
N PRO A 90 -1.26 -8.84 6.89
CA PRO A 90 0.04 -8.31 6.49
C PRO A 90 -0.05 -6.91 5.87
N PHE A 91 -1.08 -6.61 5.05
CA PHE A 91 -1.28 -5.25 4.52
C PHE A 91 -1.40 -4.20 5.64
N SER A 92 -2.22 -4.43 6.66
CA SER A 92 -2.33 -3.51 7.80
C SER A 92 -1.04 -3.43 8.63
N SER A 93 -0.24 -4.50 8.67
CA SER A 93 1.11 -4.45 9.27
C SER A 93 2.05 -3.55 8.47
N ALA A 94 2.00 -3.62 7.15
CA ALA A 94 2.77 -2.74 6.28
C ALA A 94 2.38 -1.27 6.47
N GLU A 95 1.07 -0.96 6.50
CA GLU A 95 0.56 0.40 6.73
C GLU A 95 1.09 0.99 8.05
N ARG A 96 1.05 0.21 9.14
CA ARG A 96 1.60 0.64 10.44
C ARG A 96 3.10 0.89 10.38
N SER A 97 3.84 0.05 9.67
CA SER A 97 5.28 0.22 9.50
C SER A 97 5.61 1.47 8.67
N VAL A 98 4.84 1.77 7.62
CA VAL A 98 4.98 3.03 6.87
C VAL A 98 4.69 4.23 7.76
N ASN A 99 3.62 4.19 8.56
CA ASN A 99 3.31 5.24 9.54
C ASN A 99 4.44 5.45 10.56
N ARG A 100 5.06 4.35 11.04
CA ARG A 100 6.23 4.41 11.92
C ARG A 100 7.42 5.06 11.23
N ALA A 101 7.69 4.68 9.98
CA ALA A 101 8.79 5.24 9.20
C ALA A 101 8.63 6.75 9.03
N TRP A 102 7.42 7.22 8.70
CA TRP A 102 7.14 8.65 8.61
C TRP A 102 7.41 9.39 9.93
N SER A 103 6.91 8.87 11.06
CA SER A 103 7.16 9.48 12.37
C SER A 103 8.65 9.56 12.69
N ALA A 104 9.39 8.47 12.45
CA ALA A 104 10.83 8.43 12.67
C ALA A 104 11.58 9.45 11.78
N LEU A 105 11.15 9.68 10.55
CA LEU A 105 11.73 10.73 9.68
C LEU A 105 11.45 12.14 10.19
N VAL A 106 10.23 12.40 10.69
CA VAL A 106 9.88 13.69 11.31
C VAL A 106 10.78 13.98 12.51
N ASP A 107 11.10 12.94 13.29
CA ASP A 107 11.98 13.02 14.46
C ASP A 107 13.48 12.90 14.12
N ALA A 108 13.84 12.87 12.83
CA ALA A 108 15.21 12.71 12.33
C ALA A 108 15.92 11.42 12.78
N HIS A 109 15.16 10.35 13.04
CA HIS A 109 15.64 9.02 13.42
C HIS A 109 15.66 8.06 12.21
N PHE A 110 16.63 8.28 11.31
CA PHE A 110 16.70 7.55 10.03
C PHE A 110 16.87 6.02 10.16
N PRO A 111 17.66 5.46 11.10
CA PRO A 111 17.78 4.00 11.23
C PRO A 111 16.44 3.31 11.50
N GLU A 112 15.61 3.85 12.40
CA GLU A 112 14.26 3.31 12.66
C GLU A 112 13.35 3.47 11.45
N ALA A 113 13.45 4.59 10.72
CA ALA A 113 12.69 4.79 9.50
C ALA A 113 13.03 3.72 8.44
N ARG A 114 14.32 3.43 8.25
CA ARG A 114 14.79 2.39 7.33
C ARG A 114 14.30 1.00 7.73
N ASP A 115 14.46 0.64 9.00
CA ASP A 115 14.06 -0.69 9.51
C ASP A 115 12.54 -0.87 9.44
N SER A 116 11.78 0.21 9.64
CA SER A 116 10.32 0.23 9.47
C SER A 116 9.92 0.08 8.00
N MET A 117 10.57 0.77 7.06
CA MET A 117 10.30 0.62 5.63
C MET A 117 10.62 -0.79 5.11
N LYS A 118 11.70 -1.41 5.61
CA LYS A 118 12.00 -2.82 5.34
C LYS A 118 10.88 -3.74 5.81
N SER A 119 10.43 -3.55 7.05
CA SER A 119 9.32 -4.32 7.62
C SER A 119 8.01 -4.14 6.83
N ALA A 120 7.78 -2.96 6.26
CA ALA A 120 6.64 -2.71 5.38
C ALA A 120 6.75 -3.48 4.06
N ALA A 121 7.93 -3.50 3.43
CA ALA A 121 8.19 -4.24 2.20
C ALA A 121 8.01 -5.76 2.39
N ASP A 122 8.50 -6.31 3.51
CA ASP A 122 8.34 -7.72 3.86
C ASP A 122 6.86 -8.08 4.03
N SER A 123 6.11 -7.26 4.79
CA SER A 123 4.68 -7.47 5.02
C SER A 123 3.84 -7.40 3.74
N LEU A 124 4.20 -6.53 2.78
CA LEU A 124 3.51 -6.46 1.48
C LEU A 124 3.86 -7.63 0.58
N THR A 125 5.08 -8.16 0.68
CA THR A 125 5.47 -9.40 -0.01
C THR A 125 4.62 -10.57 0.49
N GLU A 126 4.39 -10.66 1.81
CA GLU A 126 3.49 -11.66 2.38
C GLU A 126 2.04 -11.48 1.90
N ALA A 127 1.50 -10.26 1.91
CA ALA A 127 0.14 -9.98 1.42
C ALA A 127 -0.03 -10.37 -0.05
N HIS A 128 0.96 -10.02 -0.89
CA HIS A 128 0.93 -10.31 -2.32
C HIS A 128 1.00 -11.81 -2.61
N ALA A 129 1.83 -12.55 -1.88
CA ALA A 129 2.01 -13.99 -2.08
C ALA A 129 0.74 -14.84 -1.89
N VAL A 130 -0.30 -14.29 -1.25
CA VAL A 130 -1.61 -14.94 -1.13
C VAL A 130 -2.38 -14.90 -2.45
N LEU A 131 -2.16 -13.88 -3.29
CA LEU A 131 -2.84 -13.72 -4.58
C LEU A 131 -2.30 -14.66 -5.67
N ASP A 132 -1.08 -15.17 -5.50
CA ASP A 132 -0.41 -16.07 -6.44
C ASP A 132 -0.75 -17.56 -6.20
N ARG A 133 -1.61 -17.87 -5.22
CA ARG A 133 -2.01 -19.24 -4.83
C ARG A 133 -3.31 -19.67 -5.52
#